data_AF-A0A960B051-F1
#
_entry.id   AF-A0A960B051-F1
#
_cell.length_a   1.000
_cell.length_b   1.000
_cell.length_c   1.000
_cell.angle_alpha   90.00
_cell.angle_beta   90.00
_cell.angle_gamma   90.00
#
_symmetry.space_group_name_H-M   'P 1'
#
loop_
_entity.id
_entity.type
_entity.pdbx_description
1 polymer ?
#
loop_
_entity_poly.entity_id
_entity_poly.type
_entity_poly.pdbx_seq_one_letter_code
_entity_poly.pdbx_strand_id
1 'polypeptide(L)'
;GVGTELVTGSGHPTSGFVYKLVAREDDAGRMVSVAKKSADKISIGGRKYALRRRNAQGVAEAEVIGIGEAPDGDADDRTLLVPLVRSGEVVGREPLAAARDRHVASRQELPLVARQMSKGDPVIETVHVGG
;
A
#
# COMPACT_ATOMS: atom_id res chain seq x y z
N GLY A 1 8.75 -12.13 28.59
CA GLY A 1 9.09 -11.96 27.16
C GLY A 1 8.06 -12.69 26.34
N VAL A 2 7.46 -12.02 25.36
CA VAL A 2 6.51 -12.62 24.42
C VAL A 2 7.35 -13.29 23.32
N GLY A 3 7.47 -14.62 23.38
CA GLY A 3 8.42 -15.40 22.57
C GLY A 3 7.80 -15.96 21.30
N THR A 4 7.52 -17.27 21.30
CA THR A 4 7.10 -18.06 20.14
C THR A 4 5.95 -17.43 19.35
N GLU A 5 4.90 -16.95 20.00
CA GLU A 5 3.74 -16.36 19.32
C GLU A 5 4.08 -15.12 18.47
N LEU A 6 5.01 -14.27 18.96
CA LEU A 6 5.45 -13.10 18.21
C LEU A 6 6.19 -13.49 16.92
N VAL A 7 7.01 -14.54 17.00
CA VAL A 7 7.86 -14.97 15.87
C VAL A 7 7.09 -15.85 14.88
N THR A 8 6.08 -16.58 15.32
CA THR A 8 5.27 -17.47 14.48
C THR A 8 3.99 -16.82 13.93
N GLY A 9 3.75 -15.54 14.25
CA GLY A 9 2.59 -14.80 13.75
C GLY A 9 1.27 -15.15 14.45
N SER A 10 1.32 -15.62 15.70
CA SER A 10 0.14 -15.88 16.55
C SER A 10 -0.95 -16.73 15.86
N GLY A 11 -0.56 -17.80 15.16
CA GLY A 11 -1.49 -18.68 14.44
C GLY A 11 -1.83 -18.24 13.01
N HIS A 12 -1.27 -17.11 12.55
CA HIS A 12 -1.34 -16.64 11.16
C HIS A 12 0.07 -16.65 10.55
N PRO A 13 0.52 -17.77 9.96
CA PRO A 13 1.92 -17.96 9.59
C PRO A 13 2.40 -17.06 8.44
N THR A 14 1.49 -16.39 7.71
CA THR A 14 1.83 -15.47 6.62
C THR A 14 0.83 -14.32 6.52
N SER A 15 1.27 -13.18 5.98
CA SER A 15 0.40 -12.03 5.65
C SER A 15 -0.38 -12.19 4.32
N GLY A 16 -0.24 -13.32 3.62
CA GLY A 16 -0.99 -13.60 2.39
C GLY A 16 -0.62 -12.74 1.17
N PHE A 17 0.59 -12.18 1.12
CA PHE A 17 1.02 -11.34 0.00
C PHE A 17 1.10 -12.12 -1.33
N VAL A 18 0.79 -11.43 -2.43
CA VAL A 18 0.81 -11.98 -3.79
C VAL A 18 1.55 -11.04 -4.74
N TYR A 19 2.20 -11.62 -5.75
CA TYR A 19 2.75 -10.87 -6.88
C TYR A 19 1.90 -11.14 -8.12
N LYS A 20 1.50 -10.07 -8.82
CA LYS A 20 0.71 -10.15 -10.06
C LYS A 20 1.27 -9.17 -11.09
N LEU A 21 1.45 -9.64 -12.33
CA LEU A 21 1.70 -8.75 -13.47
C LEU A 21 0.44 -7.93 -13.74
N VAL A 22 0.57 -6.61 -13.80
CA VAL A 22 -0.57 -5.67 -14.02
C VAL A 22 -0.47 -4.89 -15.32
N ALA A 23 0.72 -4.79 -15.91
CA ALA A 23 0.92 -4.21 -17.23
C ALA A 23 2.11 -4.88 -17.91
N ARG A 24 2.13 -4.90 -19.25
CA ARG A 24 3.24 -5.37 -20.07
C ARG A 24 3.42 -4.46 -21.27
N GLU A 25 4.58 -4.49 -21.88
CA GLU A 25 4.81 -3.85 -23.17
C GLU A 25 4.20 -4.71 -24.30
N ASP A 26 3.58 -4.08 -25.29
CA ASP A 26 3.16 -4.71 -26.55
C ASP A 26 4.27 -4.63 -27.61
N ASP A 27 4.06 -5.27 -28.78
CA ASP A 27 5.04 -5.30 -29.87
C ASP A 27 5.36 -3.91 -30.46
N ALA A 28 4.55 -2.90 -30.13
CA ALA A 28 4.75 -1.51 -30.55
C ALA A 28 5.40 -0.64 -29.45
N GLY A 29 5.87 -1.25 -28.36
CA GLY A 29 6.54 -0.55 -27.26
C GLY A 29 5.58 0.15 -26.28
N ARG A 30 4.27 -0.13 -26.34
CA ARG A 30 3.26 0.54 -25.51
C ARG A 30 2.93 -0.29 -24.29
N MET A 31 2.82 0.36 -23.13
CA MET A 31 2.37 -0.30 -21.90
C MET A 31 0.87 -0.59 -21.98
N VAL A 32 0.50 -1.87 -21.95
CA VAL A 32 -0.89 -2.36 -21.93
C VAL A 32 -1.23 -3.01 -20.59
N SER A 33 -2.37 -2.64 -20.03
CA SER A 33 -2.89 -3.22 -18.78
C SER A 33 -3.24 -4.69 -18.97
N VAL A 34 -2.87 -5.54 -18.00
CA VAL A 34 -3.25 -6.95 -17.97
C VAL A 34 -3.92 -7.30 -16.64
N ALA A 35 -4.92 -8.16 -16.72
CA ALA A 35 -5.70 -8.62 -15.57
C ALA A 35 -6.02 -10.11 -15.72
N LYS A 36 -6.03 -10.84 -14.61
CA LYS A 36 -6.48 -12.22 -14.58
C LYS A 36 -8.02 -12.25 -14.61
N LYS A 37 -8.58 -12.96 -15.59
CA LYS A 37 -10.03 -13.11 -15.83
C LYS A 37 -10.70 -14.26 -15.06
N SER A 38 -10.02 -14.87 -14.09
CA SER A 38 -10.59 -16.00 -13.32
C SER A 38 -11.56 -15.49 -12.26
N ALA A 39 -12.73 -16.13 -12.15
CA ALA A 39 -13.80 -15.75 -11.22
C ALA A 39 -13.32 -15.61 -9.76
N ASP A 40 -12.43 -16.50 -9.31
CA ASP A 40 -11.95 -16.50 -7.92
C ASP A 40 -10.69 -15.66 -7.69
N LYS A 41 -10.14 -15.04 -8.75
CA LYS A 41 -8.85 -14.30 -8.68
C LYS A 41 -8.85 -13.06 -9.56
N ILE A 42 -9.90 -12.25 -9.42
CA ILE A 42 -9.99 -10.94 -10.07
C ILE A 42 -8.77 -10.11 -9.67
N SER A 43 -8.18 -9.42 -10.64
CA SER A 43 -7.09 -8.47 -10.42
C SER A 43 -7.34 -7.23 -11.25
N ILE A 44 -7.13 -6.07 -10.66
CA ILE A 44 -7.21 -4.80 -11.38
C ILE A 44 -5.89 -4.61 -12.14
N GLY A 45 -5.98 -4.54 -13.47
CA GLY A 45 -4.82 -4.25 -14.33
C GLY A 45 -4.35 -2.80 -14.23
N GLY A 46 -3.26 -2.48 -14.90
CA GLY A 46 -2.67 -1.14 -14.97
C GLY A 46 -1.69 -0.85 -13.83
N ARG A 47 -0.75 0.06 -14.12
CA ARG A 47 0.18 0.62 -13.14
C ARG A 47 -0.63 1.28 -12.03
N LYS A 48 -0.31 0.98 -10.77
CA LYS A 48 -0.97 1.59 -9.62
C LYS A 48 -0.12 2.69 -9.01
N TYR A 49 -0.79 3.71 -8.54
CA TYR A 49 -0.28 4.74 -7.65
C TYR A 49 -1.09 4.66 -6.36
N ALA A 50 -0.48 5.00 -5.23
CA ALA A 50 -1.14 4.91 -3.93
C ALA A 50 -0.87 6.19 -3.13
N LEU A 51 -1.96 6.72 -2.59
CA LEU A 51 -2.02 7.96 -1.83
C LEU A 51 -2.83 7.70 -0.56
N ARG A 52 -2.34 8.12 0.59
CA ARG A 52 -3.11 8.15 1.82
C ARG A 52 -3.83 9.48 1.93
N ARG A 53 -5.17 9.43 1.95
CA ARG A 53 -6.05 10.56 2.21
C ARG A 53 -6.05 10.88 3.70
N ARG A 54 -5.76 12.12 4.07
CA ARG A 54 -5.81 12.59 5.47
C ARG A 54 -6.71 13.82 5.58
N ASN A 55 -7.42 13.96 6.71
CA ASN A 55 -8.12 15.21 6.99
C ASN A 55 -7.19 16.29 7.53
N ALA A 56 -7.74 17.48 7.72
CA ALA A 56 -7.03 18.65 8.25
C ALA A 56 -6.43 18.46 9.66
N GLN A 57 -6.79 17.39 10.38
CA GLN A 57 -6.18 17.01 11.66
C GLN A 57 -5.06 15.97 11.50
N GLY A 58 -4.70 15.60 10.27
CA GLY A 58 -3.68 14.61 9.95
C GLY A 58 -4.12 13.16 10.15
N VAL A 59 -5.42 12.90 10.33
CA VAL A 59 -5.97 11.55 10.52
C VAL A 59 -6.26 10.92 9.17
N ALA A 60 -5.80 9.69 8.96
CA ALA A 60 -6.01 8.91 7.75
C ALA A 60 -7.47 8.48 7.59
N GLU A 61 -8.03 8.69 6.40
CA GLU A 61 -9.43 8.39 6.08
C GLU A 61 -9.54 7.29 5.01
N ALA A 62 -8.65 7.30 4.01
CA ALA A 62 -8.66 6.32 2.93
C ALA A 62 -7.27 6.07 2.35
N GLU A 63 -7.08 4.91 1.75
CA GLU A 63 -6.01 4.66 0.78
C GLU A 63 -6.59 4.78 -0.63
N VAL A 64 -6.21 5.83 -1.35
CA VAL A 64 -6.66 6.14 -2.70
C VAL A 64 -5.68 5.56 -3.71
N ILE A 65 -6.18 4.68 -4.57
CA ILE A 65 -5.42 3.92 -5.55
C ILE A 65 -5.74 4.43 -6.95
N GLY A 66 -4.79 5.11 -7.57
CA GLY A 66 -4.88 5.56 -8.96
C GLY A 66 -4.45 4.48 -9.94
N ILE A 67 -5.21 4.27 -11.01
CA ILE A 67 -4.88 3.29 -12.07
C ILE A 67 -4.46 4.03 -13.33
N GLY A 68 -3.25 3.77 -13.82
CA GLY A 68 -2.66 4.44 -14.98
C GLY A 68 -2.11 5.83 -14.66
N GLU A 69 -2.77 6.56 -13.76
CA GLU A 69 -2.42 7.90 -13.32
C GLU A 69 -2.42 8.01 -11.79
N ALA A 70 -1.65 8.96 -11.26
CA ALA A 70 -1.64 9.24 -9.83
C ALA A 70 -2.94 9.96 -9.43
N PRO A 71 -3.55 9.62 -8.28
CA PRO A 71 -4.68 10.39 -7.77
C PRO A 71 -4.28 11.84 -7.49
N ASP A 72 -5.23 12.77 -7.67
CA ASP A 72 -5.09 14.12 -7.15
C ASP A 72 -5.05 14.07 -5.62
N GLY A 73 -3.98 14.63 -5.07
CA GLY A 73 -3.82 14.84 -3.63
C GLY A 73 -3.84 16.32 -3.28
N ASP A 74 -4.16 16.62 -2.03
CA ASP A 74 -4.00 17.94 -1.45
C ASP A 74 -2.70 18.04 -0.62
N ALA A 75 -2.55 19.12 0.16
CA ALA A 75 -1.37 19.36 0.99
C ALA A 75 -1.24 18.38 2.18
N ASP A 76 -2.36 17.79 2.63
CA ASP A 76 -2.39 16.87 3.75
C ASP A 76 -2.24 15.42 3.29
N ASP A 77 -2.43 15.11 2.02
CA ASP A 77 -2.25 13.75 1.53
C ASP A 77 -0.79 13.27 1.47
N ARG A 78 -0.59 11.95 1.53
CA ARG A 78 0.76 11.35 1.52
C ARG A 78 0.89 10.23 0.51
N THR A 79 1.80 10.37 -0.45
CA THR A 79 2.16 9.28 -1.38
C THR A 79 2.73 8.08 -0.62
N LEU A 80 2.27 6.88 -0.95
CA LEU A 80 2.69 5.64 -0.29
C LEU A 80 3.82 4.91 -1.00
N LEU A 81 3.92 5.05 -2.33
CA LEU A 81 4.96 4.40 -3.13
C LEU A 81 6.18 5.31 -3.24
N VAL A 82 7.31 4.85 -2.70
CA VAL A 82 8.61 5.53 -2.82
C VAL A 82 9.59 4.68 -3.64
N PRO A 83 10.42 5.29 -4.49
CA PRO A 83 11.45 4.56 -5.22
C PRO A 83 12.50 3.97 -4.27
N LEU A 84 12.66 2.65 -4.30
CA LEU A 84 13.76 1.98 -3.58
C LEU A 84 14.92 1.63 -4.51
N VAL A 85 14.61 1.35 -5.78
CA VAL A 85 15.56 1.00 -6.83
C VAL A 85 15.19 1.75 -8.11
N ARG A 86 16.19 2.26 -8.84
CA ARG A 86 16.04 2.87 -10.18
C ARG A 86 17.15 2.35 -11.07
N SER A 87 16.80 1.81 -12.24
CA SER A 87 17.78 1.29 -13.22
C SER A 87 18.82 0.33 -12.64
N GLY A 88 18.43 -0.51 -11.68
CA GLY A 88 19.33 -1.46 -11.00
C GLY A 88 20.09 -0.88 -9.79
N GLU A 89 20.01 0.42 -9.54
CA GLU A 89 20.69 1.09 -8.42
C GLU A 89 19.75 1.30 -7.23
N VAL A 90 20.25 1.03 -6.02
CA VAL A 90 19.50 1.26 -4.77
C VAL A 90 19.50 2.75 -4.44
N VAL A 91 18.34 3.39 -4.48
CA VAL A 91 18.17 4.83 -4.25
C VAL A 91 17.39 5.17 -2.98
N GLY A 92 16.77 4.18 -2.32
CA GLY A 92 15.90 4.39 -1.15
C GLY A 92 16.43 3.76 0.14
N ARG A 93 17.76 3.59 0.28
CA ARG A 93 18.34 3.03 1.52
C ARG A 93 18.17 4.03 2.66
N GLU A 94 17.58 3.58 3.76
CA GLU A 94 17.41 4.38 4.98
C GLU A 94 18.01 3.65 6.21
N PRO A 95 18.45 4.39 7.24
CA PRO A 95 18.84 3.80 8.51
C PRO A 95 17.63 3.23 9.25
N LEU A 96 17.85 2.22 10.10
CA LEU A 96 16.79 1.58 10.88
C LEU A 96 15.99 2.57 11.75
N ALA A 97 16.65 3.62 12.27
CA ALA A 97 15.97 4.67 13.03
C ALA A 97 14.89 5.38 12.20
N ALA A 98 15.19 5.76 10.96
CA ALA A 98 14.22 6.39 10.07
C ALA A 98 13.02 5.46 9.77
N ALA A 99 13.27 4.16 9.59
CA ALA A 99 12.21 3.18 9.41
C ALA A 99 11.28 3.08 10.64
N ARG A 100 11.85 3.17 11.85
CA ARG A 100 11.09 3.19 13.12
C ARG A 100 10.28 4.48 13.26
N ASP A 101 10.87 5.62 12.97
CA ASP A 101 10.19 6.92 13.04
C ASP A 101 9.01 6.98 12.07
N ARG A 102 9.22 6.52 10.83
CA ARG A 102 8.17 6.39 9.82
C ARG A 102 7.04 5.45 10.26
N HIS A 103 7.36 4.33 10.91
CA HIS A 103 6.36 3.42 11.46
C HIS A 103 5.54 4.08 12.57
N VAL A 104 6.19 4.78 13.50
CA VAL A 104 5.52 5.52 14.59
C VAL A 104 4.59 6.60 14.01
N ALA A 105 5.08 7.41 13.08
CA ALA A 105 4.30 8.43 12.40
C ALA A 105 3.09 7.82 11.66
N SER A 106 3.29 6.75 10.89
CA SER A 106 2.22 6.08 10.15
C SER A 106 1.14 5.50 11.07
N ARG A 107 1.49 5.09 12.30
CA ARG A 107 0.54 4.61 13.32
C ARG A 107 -0.19 5.75 14.02
N GLN A 108 0.45 6.92 14.14
CA GLN A 108 -0.17 8.11 14.75
C GLN A 108 -1.22 8.73 13.84
N GLU A 109 -1.06 8.60 12.52
CA GLU A 109 -2.06 9.01 11.53
C GLU A 109 -3.37 8.20 11.61
N LEU A 110 -3.35 6.98 12.14
CA LEU A 110 -4.53 6.12 12.09
C LEU A 110 -5.64 6.57 13.06
N PRO A 111 -6.93 6.40 12.69
CA PRO A 111 -8.05 6.61 13.60
C PRO A 111 -7.89 5.84 14.92
N LEU A 112 -8.46 6.34 16.01
CA LEU A 112 -8.32 5.73 17.34
C LEU A 112 -8.76 4.26 17.38
N VAL A 113 -9.81 3.92 16.61
CA VAL A 113 -10.33 2.54 16.48
C VAL A 113 -9.27 1.56 15.94
N ALA A 114 -8.28 2.03 15.18
CA ALA A 114 -7.16 1.23 14.68
C ALA A 114 -6.25 0.67 15.79
N ARG A 115 -6.40 1.16 17.03
CA ARG A 115 -5.65 0.67 18.20
C ARG A 115 -6.38 -0.42 18.96
N GLN A 116 -7.60 -0.77 18.56
CA GLN A 116 -8.31 -1.90 19.15
C GLN A 116 -7.57 -3.20 18.83
N MET A 117 -7.49 -4.08 19.84
CA MET A 117 -6.84 -5.39 19.70
C MET A 117 -7.84 -6.52 19.43
N SER A 118 -9.14 -6.22 19.47
CA SER A 118 -10.19 -7.15 19.06
C SER A 118 -10.18 -7.34 17.55
N LYS A 119 -10.68 -8.49 17.10
CA LYS A 119 -10.91 -8.73 15.67
C LYS A 119 -11.85 -7.67 15.11
N GLY A 120 -11.50 -7.11 13.97
CA GLY A 120 -12.29 -6.10 13.27
C GLY A 120 -11.95 -6.04 11.78
N ASP A 121 -12.67 -5.19 11.08
CA ASP A 121 -12.45 -4.90 9.66
C ASP A 121 -11.37 -3.80 9.48
N PRO A 122 -10.83 -3.63 8.27
CA PRO A 122 -9.97 -2.48 7.97
C PRO A 122 -10.63 -1.16 8.38
N VAL A 123 -9.86 -0.33 9.07
CA VAL A 123 -10.36 0.92 9.70
C VAL A 123 -10.31 2.15 8.78
N ILE A 124 -9.65 2.01 7.65
CA ILE A 124 -9.64 2.99 6.55
C ILE A 124 -9.99 2.24 5.28
N GLU A 125 -10.78 2.87 4.41
CA GLU A 125 -11.20 2.25 3.17
C GLU A 125 -10.10 2.27 2.10
N THR A 126 -10.23 1.41 1.09
CA THR A 126 -9.40 1.48 -0.12
C THR A 126 -10.28 1.91 -1.28
N VAL A 127 -10.04 3.11 -1.81
CA VAL A 127 -10.79 3.68 -2.93
C VAL A 127 -9.96 3.56 -4.19
N HIS A 128 -10.58 3.13 -5.30
CA HIS A 128 -9.91 3.12 -6.60
C HIS A 128 -10.42 4.30 -7.43
N VAL A 129 -9.50 5.05 -8.03
CA VAL A 129 -9.79 6.20 -8.91
C VAL A 129 -9.04 6.05 -10.23
N GLY A 130 -9.66 6.53 -11.31
CA GLY A 130 -9.17 6.31 -12.66
C GLY A 130 -9.44 4.89 -13.15
N GLY A 131 -9.92 4.78 -14.39
CA GLY A 131 -10.33 3.55 -15.06
C GLY A 131 -10.92 3.85 -16.42
#